data_AF-A0A967FKG8-F1
#
_entry.id   AF-A0A967FKG8-F1
#
_cell.length_a   1.000
_cell.length_b   1.000
_cell.length_c   1.000
_cell.angle_alpha   90.00
_cell.angle_beta   90.00
_cell.angle_gamma   90.00
#
_symmetry.space_group_name_H-M   'P 1'
#
loop_
_entity.id
_entity.type
_entity.pdbx_description
1 polymer ?
#
loop_
_entity_poly.entity_id
_entity_poly.type
_entity_poly.pdbx_seq_one_letter_code
_entity_poly.pdbx_strand_id
1 'polypeptide(L)'
;MWLSDDIPLAHPEAIVSGREFAHIHPDGSLHAPLPYERALEVAEKGWGERHPWADEREGWDGLVMLFTPQSMAELEIIFQLIVESYNHVTGQTLQASDF
;
A
#
# COMPACT_ATOMS: atom_id res chain seq x y z
N MET A 1 2.08 5.62 -8.36
CA MET A 1 2.06 6.77 -7.43
C MET A 1 3.48 7.00 -6.94
N TRP A 2 4.04 8.18 -7.21
CA TRP A 2 5.48 8.42 -7.08
C TRP A 2 5.76 9.46 -5.98
N LEU A 3 6.72 9.17 -5.10
CA LEU A 3 7.15 10.10 -4.05
C LEU A 3 8.14 11.13 -4.62
N SER A 4 7.94 12.40 -4.27
CA SER A 4 8.91 13.47 -4.53
C SER A 4 10.27 13.17 -3.87
N ASP A 5 11.35 13.71 -4.44
CA ASP A 5 12.73 13.42 -4.02
C ASP A 5 13.08 13.98 -2.64
N ASP A 6 12.36 15.00 -2.18
CA ASP A 6 12.55 15.65 -0.87
C ASP A 6 11.92 14.87 0.30
N ILE A 7 11.11 13.84 0.01
CA ILE A 7 10.48 13.02 1.04
C ILE A 7 11.47 11.94 1.51
N PRO A 8 11.83 11.86 2.80
CA PRO A 8 12.65 10.77 3.29
C PRO A 8 11.91 9.43 3.21
N LEU A 9 12.65 8.33 3.01
CA LEU A 9 12.12 6.97 3.03
C LEU A 9 12.52 6.29 4.34
N ALA A 10 11.55 5.91 5.15
CA ALA A 10 11.78 5.12 6.36
C ALA A 10 11.96 3.64 6.01
N HIS A 11 11.19 3.15 5.03
CA HIS A 11 11.20 1.77 4.56
C HIS A 11 11.44 1.69 3.04
N PRO A 12 12.62 2.11 2.53
CA PRO A 12 12.95 2.04 1.11
C PRO A 12 12.95 0.61 0.54
N GLU A 13 13.21 -0.40 1.37
CA GLU A 13 13.18 -1.82 1.01
C GLU A 13 11.80 -2.31 0.57
N ALA A 14 10.73 -1.67 1.04
CA ALA A 14 9.35 -2.01 0.73
C ALA A 14 8.92 -1.55 -0.67
N ILE A 15 9.70 -0.67 -1.32
CA ILE A 15 9.43 -0.17 -2.67
C ILE A 15 9.99 -1.14 -3.70
N VAL A 16 9.16 -1.54 -4.67
CA VAL A 16 9.57 -2.44 -5.76
C VAL A 16 10.47 -1.73 -6.78
N SER A 17 10.15 -0.49 -7.14
CA SER A 17 10.87 0.27 -8.17
C SER A 17 10.99 1.75 -7.84
N GLY A 18 12.22 2.26 -7.83
CA GLY A 18 12.52 3.68 -7.68
C GLY A 18 11.90 4.29 -6.42
N ARG A 19 10.95 5.22 -6.62
CA ARG A 19 10.18 5.87 -5.56
C ARG A 19 8.67 5.69 -5.76
N GLU A 20 8.27 4.67 -6.53
CA GLU A 20 6.86 4.32 -6.73
C GLU A 20 6.34 3.55 -5.51
N PHE A 21 5.84 4.27 -4.51
CA PHE A 21 5.37 3.63 -3.28
C PHE A 21 4.10 2.80 -3.48
N ALA A 22 3.31 3.06 -4.53
CA ALA A 22 2.14 2.26 -4.87
C ALA A 22 1.86 2.34 -6.37
N HIS A 23 1.35 1.29 -6.99
CA HIS A 23 1.14 1.22 -8.44
C HIS A 23 -0.32 0.88 -8.75
N ILE A 24 -1.04 1.79 -9.41
CA ILE A 24 -2.46 1.62 -9.73
C ILE A 24 -2.65 1.12 -11.16
N HIS A 25 -3.54 0.14 -11.33
CA HIS A 25 -3.96 -0.40 -12.61
C HIS A 25 -5.15 0.37 -13.19
N PRO A 26 -5.38 0.27 -14.52
CA PRO A 26 -6.51 0.94 -15.17
C PRO A 26 -7.89 0.53 -14.64
N ASP A 27 -8.01 -0.66 -14.04
CA ASP A 27 -9.25 -1.16 -13.45
C ASP A 27 -9.48 -0.66 -12.02
N GLY A 28 -8.54 0.11 -11.44
CA GLY A 28 -8.62 0.64 -10.08
C GLY A 28 -8.05 -0.28 -9.00
N SER A 29 -7.61 -1.50 -9.33
CA SER A 29 -6.80 -2.31 -8.43
C SER A 29 -5.41 -1.69 -8.29
N LEU A 30 -4.70 -1.96 -7.18
CA LEU A 30 -3.36 -1.41 -7.00
C LEU A 30 -2.44 -2.28 -6.15
N HIS A 31 -1.15 -2.16 -6.42
CA HIS A 31 -0.10 -2.67 -5.55
C HIS A 31 0.31 -1.62 -4.53
N ALA A 32 0.48 -2.03 -3.27
CA ALA A 32 0.97 -1.18 -2.19
C ALA A 32 1.71 -2.01 -1.14
N PRO A 33 2.86 -1.54 -0.61
CA PRO A 33 3.46 -2.06 0.61
C PRO A 33 2.71 -1.55 1.84
N LEU A 34 2.38 -2.45 2.74
CA LEU A 34 1.81 -2.16 4.06
C LEU A 34 2.70 -2.77 5.15
N PRO A 35 2.53 -2.40 6.42
CA PRO A 35 3.02 -3.24 7.51
C PRO A 35 2.49 -4.66 7.37
N TYR A 36 3.32 -5.67 7.67
CA TYR A 36 2.97 -7.08 7.50
C TYR A 36 1.61 -7.47 8.11
N GLU A 37 1.36 -7.05 9.34
CA GLU A 37 0.10 -7.32 10.05
C GLU A 37 -1.10 -6.73 9.30
N ARG A 38 -0.94 -5.55 8.70
CA ARG A 38 -2.00 -4.95 7.87
C ARG A 38 -2.23 -5.70 6.59
N ALA A 39 -1.17 -6.18 5.92
CA ALA A 39 -1.32 -7.01 4.73
C ALA A 39 -2.11 -8.30 5.01
N LEU A 40 -1.90 -8.93 6.19
CA LEU A 40 -2.67 -10.11 6.60
C LEU A 40 -4.16 -9.77 6.81
N GLU A 41 -4.46 -8.68 7.52
CA GLU A 41 -5.86 -8.28 7.73
C GLU A 41 -6.53 -7.84 6.42
N VAL A 42 -5.82 -7.18 5.48
CA VAL A 42 -6.36 -6.88 4.14
C VAL A 42 -6.84 -8.16 3.44
N ALA A 43 -6.03 -9.23 3.49
CA ALA A 43 -6.40 -10.52 2.92
C ALA A 43 -7.57 -11.18 3.66
N GLU A 44 -7.58 -11.13 4.99
CA GLU A 44 -8.67 -11.66 5.81
C GLU A 44 -10.01 -10.97 5.54
N LYS A 45 -10.00 -9.64 5.34
CA LYS A 45 -11.19 -8.83 5.07
C LYS A 45 -11.65 -8.89 3.62
N GLY A 46 -10.86 -9.48 2.73
CA GLY A 46 -11.18 -9.60 1.31
C GLY A 46 -11.05 -8.30 0.51
N TRP A 47 -10.29 -7.33 1.03
CA TRP A 47 -10.01 -6.07 0.31
C TRP A 47 -8.82 -6.20 -0.66
N GLY A 48 -8.10 -7.30 -0.57
CA GLY A 48 -6.95 -7.61 -1.40
C GLY A 48 -6.37 -8.96 -1.07
N GLU A 49 -5.17 -9.21 -1.55
CA GLU A 49 -4.37 -10.39 -1.25
C GLU A 49 -2.89 -10.03 -1.13
N ARG A 50 -2.10 -10.85 -0.43
CA ARG A 50 -0.64 -10.71 -0.46
C ARG A 50 -0.15 -10.96 -1.89
N HIS A 51 0.77 -10.11 -2.34
CA HIS A 51 1.36 -10.26 -3.66
C HIS A 51 2.15 -11.58 -3.76
N PRO A 52 2.19 -12.26 -4.92
CA PRO A 52 3.00 -13.47 -5.08
C PRO A 52 4.48 -13.30 -4.72
N TRP A 53 5.00 -12.08 -4.84
CA TRP A 53 6.39 -11.75 -4.47
C TRP A 53 6.59 -11.40 -3.00
N ALA A 54 5.55 -11.41 -2.17
CA ALA A 54 5.64 -10.91 -0.81
C ALA A 54 6.69 -11.67 0.03
N ASP A 55 7.02 -12.91 -0.34
CA ASP A 55 8.03 -13.74 0.33
C ASP A 55 9.34 -13.88 -0.47
N GLU A 56 9.48 -13.20 -1.61
CA GLU A 56 10.67 -13.30 -2.47
C GLU A 56 11.85 -12.45 -1.98
N ARG A 57 11.58 -11.41 -1.17
CA ARG A 57 12.59 -10.46 -0.69
C ARG A 57 12.22 -9.89 0.67
N GLU A 58 13.24 -9.68 1.52
CA GLU A 58 13.10 -8.95 2.78
C GLU A 58 12.55 -7.53 2.53
N GLY A 59 11.54 -7.14 3.31
CA GLY A 59 10.82 -5.87 3.18
C GLY A 59 9.58 -5.92 2.29
N TRP A 60 9.34 -7.02 1.56
CA TRP A 60 8.16 -7.19 0.70
C TRP A 60 7.04 -7.98 1.36
N ASP A 61 7.22 -8.38 2.62
CA ASP A 61 6.31 -9.22 3.38
C ASP A 61 4.89 -8.65 3.46
N GLY A 62 4.76 -7.32 3.46
CA GLY A 62 3.49 -6.61 3.41
C GLY A 62 3.08 -6.06 2.04
N LEU A 63 3.74 -6.46 0.94
CA LEU A 63 3.31 -6.10 -0.41
C LEU A 63 1.99 -6.80 -0.75
N VAL A 64 0.97 -6.02 -1.08
CA VAL A 64 -0.37 -6.53 -1.43
C VAL A 64 -0.78 -6.13 -2.84
N MET A 65 -1.74 -6.87 -3.38
CA MET A 65 -2.68 -6.42 -4.41
C MET A 65 -3.98 -6.02 -3.71
N LEU A 66 -4.35 -4.75 -3.75
CA LEU A 66 -5.67 -4.27 -3.33
C LEU A 66 -6.65 -4.36 -4.50
N PHE A 67 -7.86 -4.85 -4.24
CA PHE A 67 -8.87 -5.00 -5.26
C PHE A 67 -9.55 -3.68 -5.60
N THR A 68 -10.10 -3.62 -6.83
CA THR A 68 -10.93 -2.49 -7.27
C THR A 68 -12.13 -2.33 -6.33
N PRO A 69 -12.30 -1.18 -5.66
CA PRO A 69 -13.46 -0.95 -4.80
C PRO A 69 -14.74 -0.92 -5.63
N GLN A 70 -15.76 -1.66 -5.19
CA GLN A 70 -17.07 -1.77 -5.84
C GLN A 70 -18.14 -0.89 -5.16
N SER A 71 -17.77 -0.21 -4.06
CA SER A 71 -18.65 0.70 -3.34
C SER A 71 -17.89 1.89 -2.77
N MET A 72 -18.62 2.94 -2.37
CA MET A 72 -18.02 4.09 -1.69
C MET A 72 -17.39 3.71 -0.34
N ALA A 73 -17.98 2.74 0.37
CA ALA A 73 -17.43 2.25 1.64
C ALA A 73 -16.10 1.52 1.41
N GLU A 74 -16.01 0.69 0.37
CA GLU A 74 -14.75 0.05 0.00
C GLU A 74 -13.73 1.09 -0.49
N LEU A 75 -14.15 2.09 -1.25
CA LEU A 75 -13.27 3.16 -1.70
C LEU A 75 -12.65 3.92 -0.52
N GLU A 76 -13.42 4.19 0.53
CA GLU A 76 -12.92 4.82 1.76
C GLU A 76 -11.85 3.95 2.45
N ILE A 77 -12.08 2.63 2.51
CA ILE A 77 -11.11 1.68 3.05
C ILE A 77 -9.84 1.63 2.19
N ILE A 78 -9.97 1.53 0.86
CA ILE A 78 -8.82 1.52 -0.04
C ILE A 78 -8.02 2.82 0.08
N PHE A 79 -8.69 3.97 0.23
CA PHE A 79 -8.01 5.24 0.44
C PHE A 79 -7.23 5.27 1.76
N GLN A 80 -7.81 4.75 2.85
CA GLN A 80 -7.11 4.59 4.12
C GLN A 80 -5.85 3.72 3.98
N LEU A 81 -5.95 2.59 3.29
CA LEU A 81 -4.82 1.70 3.04
C LEU A 81 -3.72 2.35 2.18
N ILE A 82 -4.08 3.21 1.22
CA ILE A 82 -3.11 3.99 0.44
C ILE A 82 -2.34 4.97 1.34
N VAL A 83 -3.03 5.66 2.27
CA VAL A 83 -2.40 6.57 3.22
C VAL A 83 -1.52 5.82 4.22
N GLU A 84 -1.97 4.65 4.70
CA GLU A 84 -1.16 3.76 5.54
C GLU A 84 0.10 3.28 4.82
N SER A 85 -0.01 2.93 3.54
CA SER A 85 1.14 2.56 2.70
C SER A 85 2.14 3.71 2.56
N TYR A 86 1.65 4.91 2.30
CA TYR A 86 2.48 6.12 2.26
C TYR A 86 3.19 6.35 3.60
N ASN A 87 2.46 6.26 4.71
CA ASN A 87 3.02 6.41 6.06
C ASN A 87 4.08 5.34 6.34
N HIS A 88 3.83 4.09 5.97
CA HIS A 88 4.79 3.00 6.11
C HIS A 88 6.08 3.33 5.35
N VAL A 89 5.99 3.63 4.06
CA VAL A 89 7.19 3.89 3.25
C VAL A 89 7.97 5.13 3.71
N THR A 90 7.27 6.18 4.15
CA THR A 90 7.89 7.50 4.46
C THR A 90 8.19 7.72 5.93
N GLY A 91 7.61 6.92 6.84
CA GLY A 91 7.65 7.14 8.28
C GLY A 91 6.76 8.28 8.77
N GLN A 92 5.87 8.79 7.92
CA GLN A 92 4.91 9.83 8.31
C GLN A 92 3.74 9.26 9.12
N THR A 93 2.90 10.14 9.67
CA THR A 93 1.73 9.78 10.46
C THR A 93 0.54 10.65 10.05
N LEU A 94 0.15 10.50 8.79
CA LEU A 94 -1.03 11.15 8.21
C LEU A 94 -2.31 10.34 8.50
N GLN A 95 -3.45 11.01 8.60
CA GLN A 95 -4.76 10.37 8.63
C GLN A 95 -5.46 10.56 7.29
N ALA A 96 -6.16 9.54 6.80
CA ALA A 96 -6.91 9.66 5.55
C ALA A 96 -7.97 10.76 5.62
N SER A 97 -8.56 10.97 6.80
CA SER A 97 -9.54 12.03 7.07
C SER A 97 -8.96 13.46 6.98
N ASP A 98 -7.65 13.62 6.80
CA ASP A 98 -7.02 14.92 6.59
C ASP A 98 -7.26 15.44 5.15
N PHE A 99 -7.88 14.64 4.27
CA PHE A 99 -8.13 14.89 2.85
C PHE A 99 -9.58 14.59 2.46
#